data_AF-A0A183EGI3-F1
#
_entry.id   AF-A0A183EGI3-F1
#
_cell.length_a   1.000
_cell.length_b   1.000
_cell.length_c   1.000
_cell.angle_alpha   90.00
_cell.angle_beta   90.00
_cell.angle_gamma   90.00
#
_symmetry.space_group_name_H-M   'P 1'
#
loop_
_entity.id
_entity.type
_entity.pdbx_description
1 polymer ?
#
loop_
_entity_poly.entity_id
_entity_poly.type
_entity_poly.pdbx_seq_one_letter_code
_entity_poly.pdbx_strand_id
1 'polypeptide(L)'
;MHFFFFLSGGSLILLSAGIGAQDVASVVASKLTQTLLDEFLCASLLEQIPSPPYWKTLSFLSRRWRHQVSFIENWARKVLSLSVLIVQEIYGENYCTIKITDDQVKLFSAEAKKPAESVTMPVLHVCWFQLMHLIGNPADIISHDPRIAGALPANPLRALLTTGE
;
A
#
# COMPACT_ATOMS: atom_id res chain seq x y z
N MET A 1 -3.25 1.65 -20.42
CA MET A 1 -4.45 0.81 -20.67
C MET A 1 -4.47 -0.49 -19.86
N HIS A 2 -3.33 -1.09 -19.50
CA HIS A 2 -3.24 -2.31 -18.66
C HIS A 2 -3.74 -2.14 -17.20
N PHE A 3 -3.73 -0.91 -16.69
CA PHE A 3 -3.98 -0.60 -15.27
C PHE A 3 -5.46 -0.62 -14.84
N PHE A 4 -6.36 -0.13 -15.71
CA PHE A 4 -7.80 -0.18 -15.43
C PHE A 4 -8.32 -1.62 -15.42
N PHE A 5 -7.73 -2.51 -16.21
CA PHE A 5 -8.10 -3.94 -16.22
C PHE A 5 -7.65 -4.66 -14.94
N PHE A 6 -6.49 -4.28 -14.39
CA PHE A 6 -5.96 -4.83 -13.15
C PHE A 6 -6.80 -4.46 -11.91
N LEU A 7 -7.40 -3.26 -11.92
CA LEU A 7 -8.23 -2.75 -10.83
C LEU A 7 -9.69 -3.21 -10.88
N SER A 8 -10.21 -3.62 -12.06
CA SER A 8 -11.67 -3.70 -12.27
C SER A 8 -12.32 -5.08 -12.12
N GLY A 9 -11.63 -6.20 -11.86
CA GLY A 9 -12.37 -7.48 -11.83
C GLY A 9 -11.75 -8.69 -11.14
N GLY A 10 -10.53 -9.08 -11.47
CA GLY A 10 -10.00 -10.39 -11.03
C GLY A 10 -9.32 -10.37 -9.65
N SER A 11 -8.47 -9.38 -9.41
CA SER A 11 -7.56 -9.36 -8.26
C SER A 11 -8.23 -8.99 -6.93
N LEU A 12 -9.38 -8.27 -6.98
CA LEU A 12 -10.15 -7.92 -5.79
C LEU A 12 -10.84 -9.14 -5.16
N ILE A 13 -11.30 -10.07 -6.00
CA ILE A 13 -12.03 -11.28 -5.58
C ILE A 13 -11.05 -12.28 -4.96
N LEU A 14 -9.84 -12.41 -5.51
CA LEU A 14 -8.82 -13.29 -4.92
C LEU A 14 -8.32 -12.81 -3.55
N LEU A 15 -8.34 -11.49 -3.29
CA LEU A 15 -8.03 -10.96 -1.96
C LEU A 15 -9.21 -11.00 -0.98
N SER A 16 -10.46 -11.16 -1.45
CA SER A 16 -11.66 -11.23 -0.61
C SER A 16 -12.15 -12.66 -0.35
N ALA A 17 -11.86 -13.60 -1.25
CA ALA A 17 -12.25 -14.99 -1.13
C ALA A 17 -11.30 -15.72 -0.17
N GLY A 18 -11.72 -15.77 1.10
CA GLY A 18 -11.17 -16.72 2.03
C GLY A 18 -11.50 -18.17 1.61
N ILE A 19 -10.55 -19.05 1.94
CA ILE A 19 -10.69 -20.50 2.14
C ILE A 19 -10.50 -21.35 0.87
N GLY A 20 -9.27 -21.84 0.67
CA GLY A 20 -8.99 -23.00 -0.20
C GLY A 20 -7.53 -23.16 -0.68
N ALA A 21 -6.82 -22.06 -0.98
CA ALA A 21 -5.47 -22.08 -1.57
C ALA A 21 -4.55 -21.01 -0.93
N GLN A 22 -4.32 -21.11 0.39
CA GLN A 22 -3.73 -20.03 1.20
C GLN A 22 -2.32 -19.59 0.76
N ASP A 23 -1.46 -20.51 0.34
CA ASP A 23 -0.06 -20.15 0.02
C ASP A 23 0.07 -19.45 -1.33
N VAL A 24 -0.64 -19.94 -2.35
CA VAL A 24 -0.60 -19.31 -3.68
C VAL A 24 -1.32 -17.95 -3.63
N ALA A 25 -2.47 -17.86 -2.95
CA ALA A 25 -3.21 -16.61 -2.82
C ALA A 25 -2.43 -15.54 -2.04
N SER A 26 -1.73 -15.91 -0.96
CA SER A 26 -0.93 -14.97 -0.16
C SER A 26 0.33 -14.48 -0.91
N VAL A 27 1.01 -15.37 -1.64
CA VAL A 27 2.15 -14.99 -2.50
C VAL A 27 1.69 -14.06 -3.62
N VAL A 28 0.57 -14.37 -4.28
CA VAL A 28 0.00 -13.53 -5.33
C VAL A 28 -0.44 -12.18 -4.76
N ALA A 29 -1.08 -12.14 -3.59
CA ALA A 29 -1.45 -10.92 -2.88
C ALA A 29 -0.25 -10.03 -2.55
N SER A 30 0.82 -10.63 -2.01
CA SER A 30 2.07 -9.92 -1.73
C SER A 30 2.67 -9.33 -3.00
N LYS A 31 2.76 -10.12 -4.08
CA LYS A 31 3.30 -9.62 -5.35
C LYS A 31 2.43 -8.52 -5.97
N LEU A 32 1.11 -8.67 -5.89
CA LEU A 32 0.14 -7.69 -6.38
C LEU A 32 0.30 -6.34 -5.68
N THR A 33 0.37 -6.36 -4.35
CA THR A 33 0.52 -5.14 -3.54
C THR A 33 1.87 -4.47 -3.78
N GLN A 34 2.95 -5.26 -3.93
CA GLN A 34 4.25 -4.74 -4.35
C GLN A 34 4.15 -4.02 -5.69
N THR A 35 3.61 -4.67 -6.73
CA THR A 35 3.50 -4.10 -8.08
C THR A 35 2.65 -2.82 -8.10
N LEU A 36 1.56 -2.76 -7.32
CA LEU A 36 0.73 -1.56 -7.22
C LEU A 36 1.49 -0.36 -6.64
N LEU A 37 2.28 -0.60 -5.59
CA LEU A 37 3.08 0.44 -4.98
C LEU A 37 4.30 0.81 -5.84
N ASP A 38 4.84 -0.13 -6.60
CA ASP A 38 5.90 0.09 -7.60
C ASP A 38 5.40 1.02 -8.71
N GLU A 39 4.22 0.74 -9.28
CA GLU A 39 3.63 1.61 -10.29
C GLU A 39 3.35 3.00 -9.70
N PHE A 40 2.85 3.09 -8.46
CA PHE A 40 2.64 4.38 -7.83
C PHE A 40 3.91 5.24 -7.86
N LEU A 41 5.08 4.67 -7.51
CA LEU A 41 6.34 5.42 -7.57
C LEU A 41 6.75 5.76 -9.01
N CYS A 42 6.58 4.82 -9.94
CA CYS A 42 6.88 5.03 -11.36
C CYS A 42 6.04 6.15 -11.97
N ALA A 43 4.72 6.12 -11.75
CA ALA A 43 3.78 7.13 -12.24
C ALA A 43 4.09 8.52 -11.65
N SER A 44 4.37 8.58 -10.34
CA SER A 44 4.74 9.83 -9.70
C SER A 44 6.06 10.41 -10.23
N LEU A 45 7.04 9.55 -10.50
CA LEU A 45 8.34 9.96 -11.06
C LEU A 45 8.22 10.53 -12.48
N LEU A 46 7.34 9.97 -13.30
CA LEU A 46 7.13 10.41 -14.69
C LEU A 46 6.29 11.69 -14.80
N GLU A 47 5.96 12.34 -13.67
CA GLU A 47 4.97 13.44 -13.58
C GLU A 47 3.63 13.12 -14.26
N GLN A 48 3.37 11.84 -14.52
CA GLN A 48 2.09 11.36 -14.98
C GLN A 48 1.20 11.36 -13.75
N ILE A 49 0.61 12.53 -13.45
CA ILE A 49 -0.35 12.69 -12.35
C ILE A 49 -1.34 11.53 -12.50
N PRO A 50 -1.29 10.51 -11.63
CA PRO A 50 -2.23 9.43 -11.75
C PRO A 50 -3.58 10.09 -11.57
N SER A 51 -4.51 9.86 -12.52
CA SER A 51 -5.78 10.58 -12.51
C SER A 51 -6.38 10.57 -11.10
N PRO A 52 -6.98 11.66 -10.59
CA PRO A 52 -7.53 11.69 -9.23
C PRO A 52 -8.36 10.45 -8.82
N PRO A 53 -9.09 9.77 -9.74
CA PRO A 53 -9.70 8.46 -9.49
C PRO A 53 -8.73 7.35 -9.08
N TYR A 54 -7.54 7.28 -9.67
CA TYR A 54 -6.51 6.29 -9.34
C TYR A 54 -6.11 6.41 -7.87
N TRP A 55 -5.77 7.63 -7.44
CA TRP A 55 -5.36 7.86 -6.07
C TRP A 55 -6.45 7.54 -5.06
N LYS A 56 -7.69 7.94 -5.36
CA LYS A 56 -8.86 7.59 -4.53
C LYS A 56 -9.03 6.07 -4.43
N THR A 57 -8.87 5.36 -5.54
CA THR A 57 -9.01 3.90 -5.56
C THR A 57 -7.87 3.23 -4.79
N LEU A 58 -6.62 3.63 -5.01
CA LEU A 58 -5.46 3.09 -4.28
C LEU A 58 -5.58 3.36 -2.77
N SER A 59 -6.01 4.55 -2.36
CA SER A 59 -6.25 4.87 -0.95
C SER A 59 -7.39 4.05 -0.35
N PHE A 60 -8.50 3.89 -1.07
CA PHE A 60 -9.60 3.04 -0.62
C PHE A 60 -9.16 1.58 -0.42
N LEU A 61 -8.42 1.03 -1.39
CA LEU A 61 -7.90 -0.34 -1.32
C LEU A 61 -6.87 -0.49 -0.20
N SER A 62 -5.96 0.46 -0.05
CA SER A 62 -4.96 0.48 1.02
C SER A 62 -5.61 0.46 2.41
N ARG A 63 -6.70 1.21 2.61
CA ARG A 63 -7.47 1.18 3.86
C ARG A 63 -8.18 -0.15 4.08
N ARG A 64 -8.62 -0.82 3.02
CA ARG A 64 -9.22 -2.16 3.11
C ARG A 64 -8.17 -3.25 3.38
N TRP A 65 -6.97 -3.09 2.86
CA TRP A 65 -5.85 -4.04 2.99
C TRP A 65 -4.93 -3.77 4.18
N ARG A 66 -5.17 -2.71 4.95
CA ARG A 66 -4.35 -2.34 6.12
C ARG A 66 -4.24 -3.42 7.20
N HIS A 67 -5.13 -4.42 7.18
CA HIS A 67 -5.10 -5.57 8.09
C HIS A 67 -4.35 -6.77 7.52
N GLN A 68 -3.95 -6.72 6.25
CA GLN A 68 -3.17 -7.78 5.61
C GLN A 68 -1.68 -7.50 5.79
N VAL A 69 -0.97 -8.44 6.42
CA VAL A 69 0.46 -8.34 6.72
C VAL A 69 1.29 -8.05 5.47
N SER A 70 1.05 -8.77 4.37
CA SER A 70 1.81 -8.60 3.13
C SER A 70 1.69 -7.19 2.54
N PHE A 71 0.52 -6.56 2.65
CA PHE A 71 0.34 -5.18 2.20
C PHE A 71 1.12 -4.21 3.10
N ILE A 72 1.01 -4.36 4.42
CA ILE A 72 1.71 -3.50 5.38
C ILE A 72 3.23 -3.63 5.24
N GLU A 73 3.76 -4.83 5.05
CA GLU A 73 5.20 -5.05 4.85
C GLU A 73 5.72 -4.36 3.58
N ASN A 74 5.00 -4.49 2.46
CA ASN A 74 5.36 -3.85 1.20
C ASN A 74 5.27 -2.31 1.29
N TRP A 75 4.20 -1.80 1.92
CA TRP A 75 4.03 -0.38 2.17
C TRP A 75 5.13 0.18 3.09
N ALA A 76 5.38 -0.47 4.22
CA ALA A 76 6.36 -0.03 5.21
C ALA A 76 7.78 -0.01 4.62
N ARG A 77 8.14 -1.02 3.81
CA ARG A 77 9.43 -1.07 3.11
C ARG A 77 9.65 0.15 2.23
N LYS A 78 8.63 0.58 1.48
CA LYS A 78 8.72 1.76 0.62
C LYS A 78 8.77 3.05 1.42
N VAL A 79 7.90 3.22 2.41
CA VAL A 79 7.89 4.39 3.29
C VAL A 79 9.24 4.55 3.99
N LEU A 80 9.80 3.47 4.55
CA LEU A 80 11.10 3.50 5.21
C LEU A 80 12.20 3.90 4.22
N SER A 81 12.23 3.28 3.04
CA SER A 81 13.25 3.56 2.03
C SER A 81 13.22 5.02 1.57
N LEU A 82 12.03 5.59 1.34
CA LEU A 82 11.89 7.00 1.00
C LEU A 82 12.25 7.92 2.17
N SER A 83 11.94 7.52 3.41
CA SER A 83 12.33 8.26 4.61
C SER A 83 13.85 8.35 4.73
N VAL A 84 14.57 7.25 4.45
CA VAL A 84 16.03 7.23 4.40
C VAL A 84 16.55 8.24 3.37
N LEU A 85 15.97 8.26 2.16
CA LEU A 85 16.37 9.21 1.12
C LEU A 85 16.14 10.67 1.54
N ILE A 86 14.98 10.99 2.12
CA ILE A 86 14.68 12.35 2.62
C ILE A 86 15.64 12.76 3.73
N VAL A 87 15.93 11.84 4.65
CA VAL A 87 16.85 12.08 5.76
C VAL A 87 18.27 12.32 5.25
N GLN A 88 18.71 11.55 4.26
CA GLN A 88 20.01 11.74 3.59
C GLN A 88 20.06 13.02 2.76
N GLU A 89 18.94 13.45 2.17
CA GLU A 89 18.83 14.73 1.46
C GLU A 89 18.98 15.93 2.41
N ILE A 90 18.37 15.86 3.60
CA ILE A 90 18.37 16.97 4.57
C ILE A 90 19.69 17.03 5.36
N TYR A 91 20.20 15.88 5.82
CA TYR A 91 21.33 15.81 6.76
C TYR A 91 22.64 15.30 6.13
N GLY A 92 22.62 14.93 4.85
CA GLY A 92 23.76 14.42 4.09
C GLY A 92 23.76 12.90 3.93
N GLU A 93 24.40 12.41 2.86
CA GLU A 93 24.33 11.00 2.42
C GLU A 93 24.87 9.98 3.46
N ASN A 94 25.69 10.43 4.41
CA ASN A 94 26.23 9.59 5.48
C ASN A 94 25.25 9.42 6.67
N TYR A 95 24.21 10.24 6.74
CA TYR A 95 23.24 10.23 7.82
C TYR A 95 22.13 9.21 7.51
N CYS A 96 21.97 8.18 8.36
CA CYS A 96 21.06 7.03 8.16
C CYS A 96 21.51 6.04 7.07
N THR A 97 22.53 5.23 7.36
CA THR A 97 23.13 4.22 6.45
C THR A 97 22.31 2.93 6.31
N ILE A 98 20.98 3.01 6.41
CA ILE A 98 20.10 1.86 6.24
C ILE A 98 20.16 1.42 4.77
N LYS A 99 20.48 0.14 4.54
CA LYS A 99 20.57 -0.41 3.18
C LYS A 99 19.17 -0.51 2.56
N ILE A 100 18.91 0.31 1.53
CA ILE A 100 17.69 0.22 0.72
C ILE A 100 17.76 -1.05 -0.14
N THR A 101 16.85 -1.99 0.08
CA THR A 101 16.76 -3.24 -0.69
C THR A 101 15.74 -3.15 -1.83
N ASP A 102 14.83 -2.19 -1.80
CA ASP A 102 13.76 -2.03 -2.80
C ASP A 102 14.33 -1.44 -4.10
N ASP A 103 14.30 -2.22 -5.18
CA ASP A 103 14.91 -1.82 -6.46
C ASP A 103 14.16 -0.67 -7.14
N GLN A 104 12.85 -0.58 -6.96
CA GLN A 104 12.07 0.53 -7.51
C GLN A 104 12.37 1.84 -6.81
N VAL A 105 12.62 1.81 -5.48
CA VAL A 105 13.06 3.02 -4.75
C VAL A 105 14.47 3.43 -5.17
N LYS A 106 15.37 2.48 -5.45
CA LYS A 106 16.71 2.82 -6.01
C LYS A 106 16.60 3.48 -7.37
N LEU A 107 15.77 2.95 -8.27
CA LEU A 107 15.49 3.54 -9.58
C LEU A 107 14.89 4.94 -9.44
N PHE A 108 13.90 5.09 -8.55
CA PHE A 108 13.29 6.37 -8.22
C PHE A 108 14.33 7.39 -7.76
N SER A 109 15.23 7.03 -6.85
CA SER A 109 16.29 7.92 -6.37
C SER A 109 17.28 8.31 -7.47
N ALA A 110 17.68 7.35 -8.31
CA ALA A 110 18.62 7.61 -9.40
C ALA A 110 18.03 8.59 -10.43
N GLU A 111 16.74 8.46 -10.73
CA GLU A 111 16.04 9.32 -11.68
C GLU A 111 15.70 10.68 -11.07
N ALA A 112 15.27 10.74 -9.81
CA ALA A 112 14.96 11.97 -9.10
C ALA A 112 16.20 12.88 -8.88
N LYS A 113 17.41 12.30 -8.86
CA LYS A 113 18.68 13.05 -8.80
C LYS A 113 19.08 13.68 -10.14
N LYS A 114 18.43 13.35 -11.26
CA LYS A 114 18.70 14.02 -12.53
C LYS A 114 18.22 15.47 -12.43
N PRO A 115 19.03 16.46 -12.85
CA PRO A 115 18.65 17.87 -12.73
C PRO A 115 17.51 18.17 -13.70
N ALA A 116 16.28 18.12 -13.21
CA ALA A 116 15.13 18.70 -13.90
C ALA A 116 15.09 20.21 -13.62
N GLU A 117 14.92 21.02 -14.66
CA GLU A 117 14.99 22.48 -14.65
C GLU A 117 13.86 23.20 -13.88
N SER A 118 13.08 22.52 -13.04
CA SER A 118 11.87 23.09 -12.45
C SER A 118 11.91 23.14 -10.92
N VAL A 119 11.49 24.29 -10.40
CA VAL A 119 11.23 24.66 -9.01
C VAL A 119 10.03 23.87 -8.46
N THR A 120 10.12 22.54 -8.50
CA THR A 120 9.10 21.63 -8.01
C THR A 120 9.58 21.06 -6.69
N MET A 121 8.73 21.06 -5.64
CA MET A 121 8.97 20.25 -4.43
C MET A 121 9.51 18.89 -4.86
N PRO A 122 10.64 18.38 -4.32
CA PRO A 122 11.25 17.18 -4.85
C PRO A 122 10.19 16.08 -4.81
N VAL A 123 9.91 15.47 -5.96
CA VAL A 123 8.87 14.45 -6.14
C VAL A 123 8.91 13.37 -5.04
N LEU A 124 10.11 13.13 -4.51
CA LEU A 124 10.40 12.34 -3.31
C LEU A 124 9.53 12.71 -2.10
N HIS A 125 9.48 13.98 -1.69
CA HIS A 125 8.70 14.44 -0.53
C HIS A 125 7.20 14.25 -0.74
N VAL A 126 6.72 14.58 -1.95
CA VAL A 126 5.30 14.43 -2.30
C VAL A 126 4.89 12.96 -2.27
N CYS A 127 5.70 12.07 -2.88
CA CYS A 127 5.46 10.63 -2.88
C CYS A 127 5.46 10.05 -1.47
N TRP A 128 6.45 10.42 -0.65
CA TRP A 128 6.56 9.99 0.73
C TRP A 128 5.32 10.40 1.53
N PHE A 129 4.92 11.67 1.43
CA PHE A 129 3.74 12.20 2.09
C PHE A 129 2.48 11.45 1.65
N GLN A 130 2.30 11.25 0.35
CA GLN A 130 1.16 10.51 -0.20
C GLN A 130 1.10 9.08 0.31
N LEU A 131 2.22 8.33 0.28
CA LEU A 131 2.28 6.96 0.79
C LEU A 131 1.93 6.88 2.28
N MET A 132 2.39 7.83 3.09
CA MET A 132 2.04 7.90 4.52
C MET A 132 0.53 8.02 4.75
N HIS A 133 -0.18 8.72 3.85
CA HIS A 133 -1.62 8.94 3.98
C HIS A 133 -2.48 7.82 3.35
N LEU A 134 -1.89 6.84 2.66
CA LEU A 134 -2.65 5.75 2.01
C LEU A 134 -3.45 4.93 3.01
N ILE A 135 -2.86 4.59 4.15
CA ILE A 135 -3.46 3.68 5.14
C ILE A 135 -4.53 4.34 6.03
N GLY A 136 -4.72 5.65 5.91
CA GLY A 136 -5.66 6.43 6.72
C GLY A 136 -5.13 6.76 8.11
N ASN A 137 -6.02 7.25 8.99
CA ASN A 137 -5.65 7.60 10.35
C ASN A 137 -5.38 6.31 11.17
N PRO A 138 -4.22 6.17 11.84
CA PRO A 138 -3.95 5.02 12.68
C PRO A 138 -4.98 4.81 13.79
N ALA A 139 -5.64 5.86 14.28
CA ALA A 139 -6.73 5.75 15.26
C ALA A 139 -7.93 4.93 14.72
N ASP A 140 -8.19 4.98 13.41
CA ASP A 140 -9.26 4.23 12.76
C ASP A 140 -8.96 2.72 12.68
N ILE A 141 -7.73 2.29 12.99
CA ILE A 141 -7.33 0.89 13.00
C ILE A 141 -7.87 0.21 14.26
N ILE A 142 -7.82 0.91 15.39
CA ILE A 142 -8.26 0.40 16.70
C ILE A 142 -9.79 0.30 16.76
N SER A 143 -10.50 1.16 16.04
CA SER A 143 -11.96 1.13 15.94
C SER A 143 -12.49 0.06 14.97
N HIS A 144 -11.62 -0.75 14.36
CA HIS A 144 -12.05 -1.80 13.46
C HIS A 144 -12.79 -2.90 14.25
N ASP A 145 -14.11 -2.78 14.32
CA ASP A 145 -14.98 -3.79 14.91
C ASP A 145 -15.09 -4.99 13.95
N PRO A 146 -14.54 -6.17 14.30
CA PRO A 146 -14.65 -7.37 13.46
C PRO A 146 -16.12 -7.82 13.25
N ARG A 147 -17.07 -7.27 14.02
CA ARG A 147 -18.51 -7.53 13.85
C ARG A 147 -19.10 -6.99 12.54
N ILE A 148 -18.47 -6.00 11.91
CA ILE A 148 -18.97 -5.41 10.65
C ILE A 148 -18.58 -6.28 9.44
N ALA A 149 -17.60 -7.18 9.58
CA ALA A 149 -17.12 -8.06 8.51
C ALA A 149 -17.98 -9.34 8.32
N GLY A 150 -19.18 -9.41 8.91
CA GLY A 150 -20.13 -10.51 8.71
C GLY A 150 -19.74 -11.85 9.32
N ALA A 151 -18.68 -11.91 10.14
CA ALA A 151 -18.13 -13.16 10.68
C ALA A 151 -18.79 -13.65 11.98
N LEU A 152 -19.70 -12.88 12.60
CA LEU A 152 -20.46 -13.34 13.76
C LEU A 152 -21.95 -12.98 13.62
N PRO A 153 -22.88 -13.95 13.75
CA PRO A 153 -24.28 -13.62 13.92
C PRO A 153 -24.45 -12.78 15.20
N ALA A 154 -25.33 -11.78 15.12
CA ALA A 154 -25.51 -10.68 16.07
C ALA A 154 -25.91 -11.09 17.50
N ASN A 155 -25.91 -12.38 17.83
CA ASN A 155 -26.29 -12.85 19.16
C ASN A 155 -25.60 -14.19 19.50
N PRO A 156 -24.57 -14.21 20.37
CA PRO A 156 -23.95 -15.46 20.82
C PRO A 156 -24.95 -16.41 21.49
N LEU A 157 -26.03 -15.87 22.05
CA LEU A 157 -27.14 -16.65 22.62
C LEU A 157 -27.98 -17.39 21.57
N ARG A 158 -28.05 -16.93 20.30
CA ARG A 158 -28.78 -17.66 19.25
C ARG A 158 -27.99 -18.85 18.71
N ALA A 159 -26.66 -18.80 18.72
CA ALA A 159 -25.81 -19.92 18.29
C ALA A 159 -25.83 -21.08 19.30
N LEU A 160 -25.99 -20.78 20.59
CA LEU A 160 -26.13 -21.79 21.64
C LEU A 160 -27.49 -22.51 21.60
N LEU A 161 -28.55 -21.85 21.13
CA LEU A 161 -29.90 -22.42 21.03
C LEU A 161 -30.08 -23.32 19.79
N THR A 162 -29.25 -23.18 18.76
CA THR A 162 -29.30 -24.03 17.56
C THR A 162 -28.44 -25.29 17.64
N THR A 163 -27.68 -25.47 18.72
CA THR A 163 -26.82 -26.65 18.96
C THR A 163 -27.40 -27.60 20.01
N GLY A 164 -28.64 -27.35 20.45
CA GLY A 164 -29.36 -28.18 21.42
C GLY A 164 -30.67 -28.72 20.86
N GLU A 165 -30.61 -29.48 19.76
CA GLU A 165 -31.59 -30.53 19.41
C GLU A 165 -30.85 -31.76 18.87
#